data_AF-K7ZI23-F1
#
_entry.id   AF-K7ZI23-F1
#
_cell.length_a   1.000
_cell.length_b   1.000
_cell.length_c   1.000
_cell.angle_alpha   90.00
_cell.angle_beta   90.00
_cell.angle_gamma   90.00
#
_symmetry.space_group_name_H-M   'P 1'
#
loop_
_entity.id
_entity.type
_entity.pdbx_description
1 polymer ?
#
loop_
_entity_poly.entity_id
_entity_poly.type
_entity_poly.pdbx_seq_one_letter_code
_entity_poly.pdbx_strand_id
1 'polypeptide(L)'
;DGIVLYTTPSITDVLGFPRDMWLGRSFIDFVHPKDRATFASQITTGIPIAESRSSIPKDARSSCCVMLRRYRGLKSGGYGVIGRSVNYEPFRLGLTFREAPEEARSDNSLPSGTNMLLVICATPIKSAYKVCDELLSRKTPKFAIRHTKTGIISTVDSGAVSALGYLPQDLIGRSILDFYHHEDLTVLKEIYETVMKKGQTAGASFCSKPYRFLVQNGCYVLLDTEWTS
;
A
#
# COMPACT_ATOMS: atom_id res chain seq x y z
N ASP A 1 -8.26 1.36 -22.53
CA ASP A 1 -6.78 1.36 -22.70
C ASP A 1 -5.95 1.77 -21.48
N GLY A 2 -6.52 2.33 -20.41
CA GLY A 2 -5.78 2.57 -19.16
C GLY A 2 -4.61 3.55 -19.29
N ILE A 3 -4.63 4.38 -20.34
CA ILE A 3 -3.65 5.41 -20.61
C ILE A 3 -3.85 6.63 -19.71
N VAL A 4 -2.77 7.28 -19.34
CA VAL A 4 -2.81 8.51 -18.55
C VAL A 4 -3.18 9.68 -19.47
N LEU A 5 -4.32 10.32 -19.20
CA LEU A 5 -4.83 11.48 -19.95
C LEU A 5 -4.35 12.81 -19.39
N TYR A 6 -4.08 12.86 -18.08
CA TYR A 6 -3.70 14.07 -17.38
C TYR A 6 -2.78 13.74 -16.20
N THR A 7 -1.85 14.65 -15.92
CA THR A 7 -1.00 14.61 -14.73
C THR A 7 -0.91 15.99 -14.08
N THR A 8 -0.87 16.03 -12.76
CA THR A 8 -0.64 17.27 -12.02
C THR A 8 0.79 17.76 -12.19
N PRO A 9 1.05 19.09 -12.15
CA PRO A 9 2.40 19.66 -12.20
C PRO A 9 3.37 19.11 -11.15
N SER A 10 2.85 18.68 -10.00
CA SER A 10 3.61 18.11 -8.88
C SER A 10 4.31 16.78 -9.20
N ILE A 11 3.99 16.12 -10.33
CA ILE A 11 4.65 14.87 -10.74
C ILE A 11 6.16 15.03 -10.89
N THR A 12 6.62 16.21 -11.31
CA THR A 12 8.03 16.54 -11.46
C THR A 12 8.74 16.64 -10.11
N ASP A 13 8.10 17.24 -9.12
CA ASP A 13 8.70 17.40 -7.78
C ASP A 13 8.69 16.08 -7.00
N VAL A 14 7.63 15.28 -7.16
CA VAL A 14 7.41 14.06 -6.38
C VAL A 14 8.13 12.85 -6.99
N LEU A 15 7.97 12.59 -8.28
CA LEU A 15 8.56 11.41 -8.96
C LEU A 15 9.69 11.78 -9.92
N GLY A 16 9.97 13.06 -10.14
CA GLY A 16 11.01 13.52 -11.07
C GLY A 16 10.60 13.56 -12.53
N PHE A 17 9.41 13.07 -12.91
CA PHE A 17 9.04 12.98 -14.33
C PHE A 17 8.69 14.36 -14.91
N PRO A 18 9.07 14.63 -16.17
CA PRO A 18 8.48 15.74 -16.93
C PRO A 18 6.97 15.57 -17.05
N ARG A 19 6.23 16.69 -17.03
CA ARG A 19 4.76 16.72 -17.01
C ARG A 19 4.15 15.86 -18.11
N ASP A 20 4.68 15.93 -19.32
CA ASP A 20 4.06 15.27 -20.47
C ASP A 20 4.52 13.82 -20.66
N MET A 21 5.49 13.34 -19.87
CA MET A 21 6.11 12.02 -20.11
C MET A 21 5.17 10.85 -19.81
N TRP A 22 4.19 11.04 -18.93
CA TRP A 22 3.20 10.01 -18.63
C TRP A 22 2.03 10.04 -19.59
N LEU A 23 1.79 11.16 -20.27
CA LEU A 23 0.63 11.33 -21.16
C LEU A 23 0.69 10.32 -22.31
N GLY A 24 -0.44 9.65 -22.56
CA GLY A 24 -0.55 8.62 -23.60
C GLY A 24 0.13 7.29 -23.26
N ARG A 25 0.76 7.15 -22.08
CA ARG A 25 1.34 5.89 -21.61
C ARG A 25 0.44 5.18 -20.62
N SER A 26 0.58 3.86 -20.52
CA SER A 26 -0.17 3.08 -19.55
C SER A 26 0.34 3.31 -18.12
N PHE A 27 -0.57 3.53 -17.16
CA PHE A 27 -0.19 3.78 -15.77
C PHE A 27 0.60 2.60 -15.14
N ILE A 28 0.27 1.37 -15.52
CA ILE A 28 0.90 0.15 -14.97
C ILE A 28 2.39 0.01 -15.33
N ASP A 29 2.88 0.75 -16.32
CA ASP A 29 4.30 0.80 -16.68
C ASP A 29 5.16 1.40 -15.55
N PHE A 30 4.55 2.28 -14.75
CA PHE A 30 5.22 3.00 -13.66
C PHE A 30 5.07 2.29 -12.32
N VAL A 31 4.15 1.34 -12.21
CA VAL A 31 3.96 0.49 -11.02
C VAL A 31 4.98 -0.65 -11.03
N HIS A 32 5.58 -0.92 -9.86
CA HIS A 32 6.48 -2.06 -9.71
C HIS A 32 5.79 -3.37 -10.09
N PRO A 33 6.45 -4.28 -10.84
CA PRO A 33 5.83 -5.54 -11.29
C PRO A 33 5.11 -6.34 -10.19
N LYS A 34 5.72 -6.40 -9.00
CA LYS A 34 5.15 -7.06 -7.80
C LYS A 34 3.79 -6.50 -7.36
N ASP A 35 3.55 -5.21 -7.56
CA ASP A 35 2.36 -4.51 -7.06
C ASP A 35 1.25 -4.42 -8.12
N ARG A 36 1.51 -4.86 -9.35
CA ARG A 36 0.54 -4.78 -10.47
C ARG A 36 -0.72 -5.59 -10.19
N ALA A 37 -0.58 -6.75 -9.56
CA ALA A 37 -1.72 -7.59 -9.18
C ALA A 37 -2.61 -6.90 -8.14
N THR A 38 -1.99 -6.29 -7.11
CA THR A 38 -2.70 -5.51 -6.08
C THR A 38 -3.44 -4.33 -6.71
N PHE A 39 -2.78 -3.59 -7.61
CA PHE A 39 -3.40 -2.48 -8.33
C PHE A 39 -4.59 -2.92 -9.19
N ALA A 40 -4.42 -3.97 -10.00
CA ALA A 40 -5.49 -4.52 -10.84
C ALA A 40 -6.70 -4.97 -10.00
N SER A 41 -6.46 -5.70 -8.91
CA SER A 41 -7.53 -6.12 -7.99
C SER A 41 -8.32 -4.93 -7.44
N GLN A 42 -7.63 -3.84 -7.07
CA GLN A 42 -8.27 -2.65 -6.48
C GLN A 42 -9.08 -1.85 -7.49
N ILE A 43 -8.67 -1.86 -8.75
CA ILE A 43 -9.48 -1.31 -9.84
C ILE A 43 -10.72 -2.19 -10.04
N THR A 44 -10.57 -3.50 -10.19
CA THR A 44 -11.69 -4.41 -10.47
C THR A 44 -12.75 -4.37 -9.38
N THR A 45 -12.36 -4.34 -8.11
CA THR A 45 -13.31 -4.23 -6.98
C THR A 45 -13.94 -2.84 -6.88
N GLY A 46 -13.26 -1.80 -7.37
CA GLY A 46 -13.73 -0.42 -7.30
C GLY A 46 -14.60 0.02 -8.48
N ILE A 47 -14.65 -0.75 -9.59
CA ILE A 47 -15.54 -0.45 -10.72
C ILE A 47 -16.99 -0.72 -10.28
N PRO A 48 -17.89 0.28 -10.30
CA PRO A 48 -19.32 0.04 -10.11
C PRO A 48 -19.84 -0.73 -11.33
N ILE A 49 -19.95 -2.05 -11.22
CA ILE A 49 -20.59 -2.87 -12.25
C ILE A 49 -22.08 -2.54 -12.24
N ALA A 50 -22.60 -2.09 -13.38
CA ALA A 50 -23.96 -1.58 -13.55
C ALA A 50 -25.09 -2.63 -13.42
N GLU A 51 -24.82 -3.84 -12.92
CA GLU A 51 -25.78 -4.96 -12.94
C GLU A 51 -26.33 -5.41 -11.59
N SER A 52 -25.87 -4.87 -10.46
CA SER A 52 -26.46 -5.18 -9.15
C SER A 52 -27.12 -3.96 -8.52
N ARG A 53 -28.46 -4.00 -8.40
CA ARG A 53 -29.30 -3.09 -7.59
C ARG A 53 -29.03 -3.23 -6.08
N SER A 54 -27.77 -3.14 -5.67
CA SER A 54 -27.36 -2.90 -4.30
C SER A 54 -26.51 -1.64 -4.31
N SER A 55 -26.96 -0.63 -3.59
CA SER A 55 -26.37 0.70 -3.42
C SER A 55 -24.87 0.65 -3.11
N ILE A 56 -24.02 0.63 -4.15
CA ILE A 56 -22.62 1.03 -4.00
C ILE A 56 -22.63 2.56 -4.01
N PRO A 57 -22.15 3.23 -2.95
CA PRO A 57 -22.17 4.69 -2.89
C PRO A 57 -21.40 5.25 -4.09
N LYS A 58 -21.94 6.34 -4.68
CA LYS A 58 -21.44 7.09 -5.84
C LYS A 58 -19.96 7.56 -5.75
N ASP A 59 -19.29 7.29 -4.63
CA ASP A 59 -17.92 7.67 -4.27
C ASP A 59 -17.17 6.50 -3.60
N ALA A 60 -17.11 5.32 -4.25
CA ALA A 60 -16.27 4.22 -3.77
C ALA A 60 -14.79 4.62 -3.87
N ARG A 61 -14.24 5.20 -2.79
CA ARG A 61 -12.81 5.49 -2.65
C ARG A 61 -12.08 4.23 -2.21
N SER A 62 -11.52 3.49 -3.16
CA SER A 62 -10.54 2.45 -2.83
C SER A 62 -9.16 3.08 -2.64
N SER A 63 -8.38 2.52 -1.73
CA SER A 63 -7.00 2.95 -1.52
C SER A 63 -6.07 1.76 -1.41
N CYS A 64 -4.88 1.88 -1.98
CA CYS A 64 -3.85 0.85 -1.91
C CYS A 64 -2.46 1.46 -1.83
N CYS A 65 -1.48 0.66 -1.42
CA CYS A 65 -0.09 1.08 -1.40
C CYS A 65 0.67 0.34 -2.50
N VAL A 66 1.44 1.07 -3.31
CA VAL A 66 2.26 0.49 -4.38
C VAL A 66 3.60 1.19 -4.44
N MET A 67 4.59 0.52 -5.02
CA MET A 67 5.86 1.11 -5.37
C MET A 67 5.78 1.75 -6.76
N LEU A 68 6.00 3.07 -6.84
CA LEU A 68 6.08 3.79 -8.12
C LEU A 68 7.53 4.03 -8.51
N ARG A 69 7.81 3.85 -9.80
CA ARG A 69 9.12 4.10 -10.39
C ARG A 69 9.45 5.59 -10.29
N ARG A 70 10.69 5.92 -9.92
CA ARG A 70 11.21 7.29 -10.00
C ARG A 70 11.84 7.58 -11.36
N TYR A 71 11.66 8.79 -11.87
CA TYR A 71 12.29 9.20 -13.13
C TYR A 71 13.81 9.26 -12.98
N ARG A 72 14.50 8.76 -14.00
CA ARG A 72 15.94 8.97 -14.15
C ARG A 72 16.13 10.26 -14.92
N GLY A 73 16.41 11.35 -14.21
CA GLY A 73 16.75 12.61 -14.84
C GLY A 73 17.99 12.46 -15.73
N LEU A 74 17.94 13.03 -16.93
CA LEU A 74 19.12 13.17 -17.80
C LEU A 74 20.18 14.09 -17.14
N LYS A 75 19.74 15.07 -16.33
CA LYS A 75 20.58 16.10 -15.68
C LYS A 75 21.56 15.58 -14.62
N SER A 76 21.30 14.44 -13.99
CA SER A 76 22.24 13.77 -13.05
C SER A 76 22.88 12.52 -13.63
N GLY A 77 22.57 12.17 -14.89
CA GLY A 77 22.76 10.81 -15.41
C GLY A 77 23.84 10.61 -16.47
N GLY A 78 24.17 11.64 -17.26
CA GLY A 78 25.07 11.49 -18.41
C GLY A 78 24.51 10.53 -19.48
N TYR A 79 25.23 10.39 -20.61
CA TYR A 79 24.82 9.62 -21.79
C TYR A 79 24.88 8.09 -21.63
N GLY A 80 25.30 7.58 -20.46
CA GLY A 80 25.41 6.14 -20.15
C GLY A 80 24.18 5.58 -19.45
N VAL A 81 23.08 5.37 -20.18
CA VAL A 81 21.78 4.90 -19.62
C VAL A 81 21.68 3.36 -19.54
N ILE A 82 22.63 2.63 -20.12
CA ILE A 82 22.64 1.17 -20.14
C ILE A 82 23.30 0.66 -18.84
N GLY A 83 22.50 0.14 -17.89
CA GLY A 83 23.01 -0.62 -16.73
C GLY A 83 22.68 -0.12 -15.32
N ARG A 84 21.92 0.97 -15.14
CA ARG A 84 21.55 1.43 -13.77
C ARG A 84 20.30 0.75 -13.23
N SER A 85 20.23 0.55 -11.91
CA SER A 85 19.08 0.00 -11.18
C SER A 85 17.87 0.94 -11.21
N VAL A 86 16.67 0.40 -11.35
CA VAL A 86 15.43 1.20 -11.35
C VAL A 86 15.04 1.43 -9.90
N ASN A 87 14.95 2.70 -9.49
CA ASN A 87 14.53 3.04 -8.15
C ASN A 87 13.00 3.14 -8.10
N TYR A 88 12.44 2.56 -7.06
CA TYR A 88 11.03 2.64 -6.75
C TYR A 88 10.84 3.20 -5.35
N GLU A 89 9.80 4.00 -5.16
CA GLU A 89 9.45 4.60 -3.88
C GLU A 89 7.99 4.24 -3.51
N PRO A 90 7.64 4.11 -2.21
CA PRO A 90 6.30 3.72 -1.79
C PRO A 90 5.32 4.88 -1.86
N PHE A 91 4.15 4.62 -2.44
CA PHE A 91 3.05 5.58 -2.55
C PHE A 91 1.73 4.97 -2.08
N ARG A 92 0.92 5.80 -1.42
CA ARG A 92 -0.47 5.53 -1.17
C ARG A 92 -1.30 6.12 -2.30
N LEU A 93 -1.98 5.24 -3.04
CA LEU A 93 -2.92 5.60 -4.09
C LEU A 93 -4.33 5.70 -3.51
N GLY A 94 -4.99 6.82 -3.73
CA GLY A 94 -6.44 6.93 -3.65
C GLY A 94 -7.02 6.85 -5.05
N LEU A 95 -7.95 5.93 -5.27
CA LEU A 95 -8.61 5.69 -6.55
C LEU A 95 -10.02 6.26 -6.48
N THR A 96 -10.42 7.00 -7.51
CA THR A 96 -11.78 7.52 -7.63
C THR A 96 -12.24 7.42 -9.07
N PHE A 97 -13.32 6.68 -9.28
CA PHE A 97 -13.97 6.56 -10.58
C PHE A 97 -14.91 7.75 -10.79
N ARG A 98 -14.83 8.39 -11.94
CA ARG A 98 -15.71 9.49 -12.34
C ARG A 98 -16.21 9.23 -13.74
N GLU A 99 -17.43 9.65 -14.01
CA GLU A 99 -17.94 9.70 -15.38
C GLU A 99 -17.22 10.82 -16.13
N ALA A 100 -16.81 10.55 -17.37
CA ALA A 100 -16.25 11.59 -18.22
C ALA A 100 -17.32 12.67 -18.44
N PRO A 101 -16.97 13.96 -18.34
CA PRO A 101 -17.90 15.01 -18.72
C PRO A 101 -18.33 14.79 -20.18
N GLU A 102 -19.62 14.92 -20.47
CA GLU A 102 -20.11 14.88 -21.86
C GLU A 102 -19.48 16.05 -22.62
N GLU A 103 -18.38 15.79 -23.31
CA GLU A 103 -17.87 16.70 -24.33
C GLU A 103 -18.94 16.80 -25.41
N ALA A 104 -19.32 18.04 -25.77
CA ALA A 104 -20.37 18.33 -26.73
C ALA A 104 -20.17 17.52 -28.02
N ARG A 105 -21.02 16.51 -28.21
CA ARG A 105 -20.94 15.55 -29.30
C ARG A 105 -21.05 16.27 -30.65
N SER A 106 -19.99 16.22 -31.45
CA SER A 106 -20.08 16.36 -32.90
C SER A 106 -19.99 14.97 -33.53
N ASP A 107 -21.04 14.16 -33.36
CA ASP A 107 -21.61 13.27 -34.39
C ASP A 107 -22.58 12.26 -33.77
N ASN A 108 -23.73 12.11 -34.44
CA ASN A 108 -24.80 11.19 -34.08
C ASN A 108 -24.35 9.73 -34.26
N SER A 109 -23.99 9.06 -33.15
CA SER A 109 -24.09 7.61 -33.03
C SER A 109 -24.45 7.22 -31.59
N LEU A 110 -25.20 6.12 -31.46
CA LEU A 110 -25.86 5.53 -30.27
C LEU A 110 -25.25 5.87 -28.88
N PRO A 111 -26.06 5.97 -27.81
CA PRO A 111 -25.55 6.09 -26.44
C PRO A 111 -25.00 4.71 -26.02
N SER A 112 -23.74 4.43 -26.32
CA SER A 112 -23.12 3.15 -25.99
C SER A 112 -21.86 3.38 -25.16
N GLY A 113 -21.99 3.12 -23.86
CA GLY A 113 -20.90 3.14 -22.90
C GLY A 113 -20.75 4.48 -22.17
N THR A 114 -21.12 4.50 -20.89
CA THR A 114 -20.64 5.52 -19.95
C THR A 114 -19.11 5.47 -19.95
N ASN A 115 -18.47 6.52 -20.50
CA ASN A 115 -17.02 6.58 -20.54
C ASN A 115 -16.51 6.90 -19.13
N MET A 116 -15.86 5.93 -18.48
CA MET A 116 -15.40 6.06 -17.10
C MET A 116 -13.93 6.48 -17.04
N LEU A 117 -13.66 7.54 -16.26
CA LEU A 117 -12.32 8.02 -15.94
C LEU A 117 -11.91 7.52 -14.56
N LEU A 118 -10.65 7.08 -14.43
CA LEU A 118 -10.02 6.77 -13.15
C LEU A 118 -9.11 7.92 -12.74
N VAL A 119 -9.44 8.57 -11.63
CA VAL A 119 -8.60 9.58 -11.00
C VAL A 119 -7.75 8.90 -9.92
N ILE A 120 -6.43 9.02 -10.04
CA ILE A 120 -5.46 8.45 -9.10
C ILE A 120 -4.75 9.58 -8.37
N CYS A 121 -4.89 9.63 -7.05
CA CYS A 121 -4.13 10.52 -6.18
C CYS A 121 -3.01 9.73 -5.50
N ALA A 122 -1.76 9.95 -5.92
CA ALA A 122 -0.60 9.30 -5.33
C ALA A 122 0.06 10.20 -4.28
N THR A 123 0.17 9.72 -3.03
CA THR A 123 0.84 10.42 -1.94
C THR A 123 2.06 9.63 -1.45
N PRO A 124 3.26 10.22 -1.39
CA PRO A 124 4.47 9.49 -1.00
C PRO A 124 4.39 9.06 0.46
N ILE A 125 4.74 7.81 0.72
CA ILE A 125 4.80 7.26 2.08
C ILE A 125 6.22 7.49 2.61
N LYS A 126 6.32 8.15 3.76
CA LYS A 126 7.60 8.37 4.44
C LYS A 126 7.70 7.46 5.67
N SER A 127 8.93 7.15 6.05
CA SER A 127 9.21 6.44 7.30
C SER A 127 8.68 7.24 8.49
N ALA A 128 8.16 6.51 9.49
CA ALA A 128 7.73 7.10 10.74
C ALA A 128 8.92 7.59 11.60
N TYR A 129 10.13 7.07 11.34
CA TYR A 129 11.33 7.39 12.10
C TYR A 129 12.08 8.57 11.47
N LYS A 130 12.58 9.46 12.32
CA LYS A 130 13.41 10.62 11.93
C LYS A 130 14.87 10.43 12.31
N VAL A 131 15.13 9.67 13.37
CA VAL A 131 16.47 9.39 13.89
C VAL A 131 16.64 7.90 14.19
N CYS A 132 17.89 7.44 14.29
CA CYS A 132 18.21 6.08 14.70
C CYS A 132 17.76 5.83 16.16
N ASP A 133 17.30 4.61 16.44
CA ASP A 133 16.86 4.17 17.77
C ASP A 133 15.83 5.10 18.45
N GLU A 134 14.98 5.74 17.64
CA GLU A 134 13.98 6.68 18.12
C GLU A 134 12.97 5.98 19.06
N LEU A 135 12.92 6.44 20.31
CA LEU A 135 11.88 6.03 21.22
C LEU A 135 10.56 6.71 20.81
N LEU A 136 9.75 5.91 20.15
CA LEU A 136 8.44 6.27 19.62
C LEU A 136 7.50 6.77 20.73
N SER A 137 7.19 8.08 20.74
CA SER A 137 6.25 8.72 21.69
C SER A 137 4.77 8.39 21.39
N ARG A 138 3.81 8.81 22.23
CA ARG A 138 2.35 8.60 22.02
C ARG A 138 1.78 9.09 20.67
N LYS A 139 2.53 9.87 19.88
CA LYS A 139 2.15 10.31 18.52
C LYS A 139 2.38 9.24 17.44
N THR A 140 2.83 8.05 17.80
CA THR A 140 3.18 7.03 16.82
C THR A 140 1.98 6.37 16.16
N PRO A 141 2.13 5.99 14.88
CA PRO A 141 1.08 5.27 14.19
C PRO A 141 0.85 3.93 14.90
N LYS A 142 -0.33 3.79 15.49
CA LYS A 142 -0.84 2.49 15.92
C LYS A 142 -1.30 1.73 14.68
N PHE A 143 -1.01 0.44 14.65
CA PHE A 143 -1.42 -0.44 13.57
C PHE A 143 -1.72 -1.82 14.14
N ALA A 144 -2.64 -2.54 13.52
CA ALA A 144 -2.92 -3.93 13.80
C ALA A 144 -2.42 -4.83 12.66
N ILE A 145 -1.95 -6.01 13.05
CA ILE A 145 -1.66 -7.13 12.15
C ILE A 145 -2.46 -8.32 12.65
N ARG A 146 -3.21 -8.96 11.75
CA ARG A 146 -3.94 -10.21 12.05
C ARG A 146 -3.27 -11.36 11.33
N HIS A 147 -3.21 -12.50 12.00
CA HIS A 147 -2.79 -13.76 11.40
C HIS A 147 -3.77 -14.88 11.73
N THR A 148 -3.78 -15.93 10.91
CA THR A 148 -4.57 -17.13 11.12
C THR A 148 -3.98 -17.98 12.26
N LYS A 149 -4.70 -19.02 12.69
CA LYS A 149 -4.21 -20.01 13.67
C LYS A 149 -2.92 -20.71 13.23
N THR A 150 -2.65 -20.77 11.92
CA THR A 150 -1.43 -21.35 11.36
C THR A 150 -0.27 -20.35 11.28
N GLY A 151 -0.47 -19.11 11.76
CA GLY A 151 0.55 -18.06 11.73
C GLY A 151 0.61 -17.26 10.43
N ILE A 152 -0.31 -17.48 9.48
CA ILE A 152 -0.29 -16.77 8.20
C ILE A 152 -0.94 -15.40 8.36
N ILE A 153 -0.22 -14.33 8.03
CA ILE A 153 -0.72 -12.95 8.08
C ILE A 153 -1.87 -12.79 7.09
N SER A 154 -3.03 -12.33 7.57
CA SER A 154 -4.25 -12.18 6.77
C SER A 154 -4.63 -10.72 6.55
N THR A 155 -4.40 -9.84 7.53
CA THR A 155 -4.69 -8.41 7.40
C THR A 155 -3.57 -7.58 8.02
N VAL A 156 -3.27 -6.46 7.38
CA VAL A 156 -2.28 -5.48 7.84
C VAL A 156 -2.86 -4.10 7.68
N ASP A 157 -2.88 -3.35 8.77
CA ASP A 157 -3.34 -1.96 8.74
C ASP A 157 -2.37 -1.08 7.95
N SER A 158 -2.92 -0.11 7.23
CA SER A 158 -2.11 0.77 6.40
C SER A 158 -1.15 1.68 7.17
N GLY A 159 -1.32 1.81 8.49
CA GLY A 159 -0.39 2.50 9.38
C GLY A 159 0.93 1.73 9.57
N ALA A 160 0.92 0.40 9.38
CA ALA A 160 2.10 -0.44 9.50
C ALA A 160 3.15 -0.12 8.43
N VAL A 161 2.74 0.40 7.27
CA VAL A 161 3.65 0.66 6.14
C VAL A 161 4.75 1.67 6.50
N SER A 162 4.38 2.78 7.14
CA SER A 162 5.35 3.78 7.57
C SER A 162 6.23 3.32 8.74
N ALA A 163 5.73 2.39 9.57
CA ALA A 163 6.44 1.88 10.74
C ALA A 163 7.35 0.69 10.42
N LEU A 164 6.95 -0.22 9.54
CA LEU A 164 7.69 -1.45 9.24
C LEU A 164 8.38 -1.42 7.87
N GLY A 165 7.96 -0.51 6.99
CA GLY A 165 8.49 -0.39 5.63
C GLY A 165 7.94 -1.42 4.63
N TYR A 166 7.16 -2.40 5.09
CA TYR A 166 6.49 -3.37 4.20
C TYR A 166 5.18 -2.81 3.67
N LEU A 167 4.89 -3.04 2.38
CA LEU A 167 3.53 -2.86 1.88
C LEU A 167 2.64 -4.02 2.36
N PRO A 168 1.31 -3.84 2.50
CA PRO A 168 0.44 -4.90 3.01
C PRO A 168 0.57 -6.22 2.23
N GLN A 169 0.69 -6.13 0.90
CA GLN A 169 0.90 -7.29 0.02
C GLN A 169 2.27 -7.98 0.17
N ASP A 170 3.26 -7.33 0.76
CA ASP A 170 4.55 -7.95 1.06
C ASP A 170 4.49 -8.84 2.33
N LEU A 171 3.50 -8.58 3.21
CA LEU A 171 3.30 -9.31 4.47
C LEU A 171 2.18 -10.35 4.37
N ILE A 172 1.06 -10.01 3.74
CA ILE A 172 -0.12 -10.88 3.65
C ILE A 172 0.25 -12.19 2.93
N GLY A 173 -0.13 -13.32 3.52
CA GLY A 173 0.20 -14.65 3.04
C GLY A 173 1.51 -15.22 3.58
N ARG A 174 2.33 -14.43 4.28
CA ARG A 174 3.54 -14.91 4.94
C ARG A 174 3.33 -15.33 6.39
N SER A 175 4.23 -16.17 6.90
CA SER A 175 4.23 -16.57 8.30
C SER A 175 4.70 -15.40 9.16
N ILE A 176 3.92 -15.05 10.20
CA ILE A 176 4.30 -14.04 11.20
C ILE A 176 5.59 -14.44 11.93
N LEU A 177 5.87 -15.75 12.03
CA LEU A 177 7.06 -16.29 12.70
C LEU A 177 8.36 -15.89 12.00
N ASP A 178 8.31 -15.63 10.69
CA ASP A 178 9.49 -15.25 9.90
C ASP A 178 10.02 -13.85 10.26
N PHE A 179 9.22 -13.06 11.00
CA PHE A 179 9.55 -11.69 11.39
C PHE A 179 10.01 -11.60 12.84
N TYR A 180 9.89 -12.67 13.62
CA TYR A 180 10.37 -12.67 14.99
C TYR A 180 11.87 -12.93 15.05
N HIS A 181 12.55 -12.29 16.01
CA HIS A 181 13.96 -12.59 16.27
C HIS A 181 14.10 -14.00 16.85
N HIS A 182 15.11 -14.75 16.39
CA HIS A 182 15.28 -16.16 16.77
C HIS A 182 15.46 -16.37 18.29
N GLU A 183 16.13 -15.44 18.98
CA GLU A 183 16.28 -15.45 20.45
C GLU A 183 14.96 -15.17 21.21
N ASP A 184 13.99 -14.49 20.58
CA ASP A 184 12.74 -14.11 21.25
C ASP A 184 11.66 -15.21 21.11
N LEU A 185 11.92 -16.28 20.36
CA LEU A 185 10.94 -17.34 20.09
C LEU A 185 10.41 -18.01 21.36
N THR A 186 11.26 -18.19 22.38
CA THR A 186 10.86 -18.76 23.67
C THR A 186 9.87 -17.84 24.39
N VAL A 187 10.14 -16.54 24.43
CA VAL A 187 9.25 -15.53 25.05
C VAL A 187 7.95 -15.41 24.27
N LEU A 188 8.02 -15.44 22.94
CA LEU A 188 6.84 -15.40 22.07
C LEU A 188 5.94 -16.61 22.26
N LYS A 189 6.53 -17.80 22.47
CA LYS A 189 5.75 -19.01 22.80
C LYS A 189 4.93 -18.79 24.07
N GLU A 190 5.52 -18.26 25.14
CA GLU A 190 4.82 -17.95 26.39
C GLU A 190 3.70 -16.91 26.19
N ILE A 191 3.95 -15.91 25.33
CA ILE A 191 2.94 -14.92 24.94
C ILE A 191 1.77 -15.61 24.23
N TYR A 192 2.04 -16.46 23.22
CA TYR A 192 0.99 -17.20 22.50
C TYR A 192 0.21 -18.15 23.41
N GLU A 193 0.85 -18.84 24.35
CA GLU A 193 0.15 -19.65 25.36
C GLU A 193 -0.78 -18.78 26.21
N THR A 194 -0.36 -17.56 26.55
CA THR A 194 -1.20 -16.59 27.26
C THR A 194 -2.37 -16.10 26.41
N VAL A 195 -2.17 -15.86 25.11
CA VAL A 195 -3.25 -15.55 24.16
C VAL A 195 -4.29 -16.67 24.14
N MET A 196 -3.86 -17.92 24.06
CA MET A 196 -4.78 -19.08 24.04
C MET A 196 -5.54 -19.25 25.35
N LYS A 197 -4.89 -19.01 26.50
CA LYS A 197 -5.55 -19.03 27.82
C LYS A 197 -6.59 -17.91 27.94
N LYS A 198 -6.25 -16.68 27.54
CA LYS A 198 -7.15 -15.52 27.62
C LYS A 198 -8.26 -15.52 26.57
N GLY A 199 -8.00 -16.12 25.39
CA GLY A 199 -8.97 -16.24 24.29
C GLY A 199 -10.20 -17.10 24.63
N GLN A 200 -10.22 -17.78 25.78
CA GLN A 200 -11.42 -18.43 26.32
C GLN A 200 -12.50 -17.41 26.73
N THR A 201 -12.11 -16.17 27.01
CA THR A 201 -13.02 -15.05 27.31
C THR A 201 -13.11 -14.15 26.08
N ALA A 202 -14.31 -14.03 25.50
CA ALA A 202 -14.54 -13.21 24.32
C ALA A 202 -14.12 -11.75 24.57
N GLY A 203 -13.24 -11.21 23.72
CA GLY A 203 -12.78 -9.84 23.79
C GLY A 203 -11.72 -9.56 24.87
N ALA A 204 -11.18 -10.59 25.55
CA ALA A 204 -10.08 -10.38 26.48
C ALA A 204 -8.79 -9.99 25.74
N SER A 205 -8.18 -8.88 26.18
CA SER A 205 -6.89 -8.41 25.67
C SER A 205 -5.81 -8.41 26.75
N PHE A 206 -4.55 -8.34 26.34
CA PHE A 206 -3.43 -8.07 27.25
C PHE A 206 -2.22 -7.52 26.52
N CYS A 207 -1.42 -6.71 27.22
CA CYS A 207 -0.15 -6.23 26.70
C CYS A 207 0.97 -7.23 27.03
N SER A 208 1.81 -7.56 26.05
CA SER A 208 3.04 -8.32 26.28
C SER A 208 4.21 -7.40 26.64
N LYS A 209 5.33 -7.98 27.06
CA LYS A 209 6.61 -7.25 27.03
C LYS A 209 6.99 -6.93 25.57
N PRO A 210 7.72 -5.84 25.31
CA PRO A 210 8.22 -5.56 23.98
C PRO A 210 9.12 -6.69 23.44
N TYR A 211 8.95 -7.03 22.18
CA TYR A 211 9.75 -8.06 21.49
C TYR A 211 10.26 -7.53 20.14
N ARG A 212 11.31 -8.15 19.61
CA ARG A 212 11.93 -7.72 18.36
C ARG A 212 11.14 -8.22 17.15
N PHE A 213 10.86 -7.31 16.23
CA PHE A 213 10.20 -7.57 14.96
C PHE A 213 11.05 -7.07 13.79
N LEU A 214 11.25 -7.92 12.80
CA LEU A 214 12.04 -7.63 11.60
C LEU A 214 11.30 -6.62 10.72
N VAL A 215 12.01 -5.57 10.30
CA VAL A 215 11.50 -4.54 9.37
C VAL A 215 12.16 -4.64 8.00
N GLN A 216 11.58 -3.98 7.00
CA GLN A 216 11.94 -4.15 5.59
C GLN A 216 13.42 -3.85 5.25
N ASN A 217 14.10 -3.02 6.04
CA ASN A 217 15.51 -2.71 5.85
C ASN A 217 16.48 -3.73 6.50
N GLY A 218 15.97 -4.81 7.08
CA GLY A 218 16.76 -5.86 7.74
C GLY A 218 17.06 -5.59 9.22
N CYS A 219 16.71 -4.42 9.75
CA CYS A 219 16.84 -4.12 11.17
C CYS A 219 15.69 -4.74 11.97
N TYR A 220 15.80 -4.67 13.30
CA TYR A 220 14.73 -5.04 14.22
C TYR A 220 14.21 -3.81 14.95
N VAL A 221 12.91 -3.77 15.19
CA VAL A 221 12.25 -2.78 16.04
C VAL A 221 11.58 -3.48 17.22
N LEU A 222 11.43 -2.78 18.34
CA LEU A 222 10.68 -3.28 19.49
C LEU A 222 9.20 -2.92 19.34
N LEU A 223 8.33 -3.93 19.37
CA LEU A 223 6.89 -3.74 19.33
C LEU A 223 6.28 -3.89 20.71
N ASP A 224 5.64 -2.83 21.20
CA ASP A 224 4.68 -2.93 22.30
C ASP A 224 3.32 -3.35 21.73
N THR A 225 2.86 -4.54 22.09
CA THR A 225 1.71 -5.20 21.47
C THR A 225 0.64 -5.51 22.49
N GLU A 226 -0.56 -5.03 22.21
CA GLU A 226 -1.79 -5.52 22.83
C GLU A 226 -2.33 -6.68 21.99
N TRP A 227 -2.43 -7.85 22.61
CA TRP A 227 -2.87 -9.08 21.98
C TRP A 227 -4.35 -9.33 22.23
N THR A 228 -5.07 -9.73 21.19
CA THR A 228 -6.48 -10.14 21.23
C THR A 228 -6.68 -11.40 20.39
N SER A 229 -7.60 -12.28 20.83
CA SER A 229 -8.00 -13.49 20.09
C SER A 229 -9.25 -13.28 19.27
#